data_AF-A0A809YIS6-F1
#
_entry.id   AF-A0A809YIS6-F1
#
_cell.length_a   1.000
_cell.length_b   1.000
_cell.length_c   1.000
_cell.angle_alpha   90.00
_cell.angle_beta   90.00
_cell.angle_gamma   90.00
#
_symmetry.space_group_name_H-M   'P 1'
#
loop_
_entity.id
_entity.type
_entity.pdbx_description
1 polymer ?
#
loop_
_entity_poly.entity_id
_entity_poly.type
_entity_poly.pdbx_seq_one_letter_code
_entity_poly.pdbx_strand_id
1 'polypeptide(L)' 'MTLVVTVEMVAAAAARAEAQGEDLKRRTPHYVAQHLVVWDPECRGRDYTAAVSAARLWLKGFEA' A
#
# COMPACT_ATOMS: atom_id res chain seq x y z
N MET A 1 -18.71 -5.30 7.24
CA MET A 1 -18.40 -4.26 6.26
C MET A 1 -16.90 -4.30 6.04
N THR A 2 -16.44 -4.80 4.90
CA THR A 2 -15.01 -4.93 4.63
C THR A 2 -14.45 -3.54 4.29
N LEU A 3 -13.55 -3.02 5.12
CA LEU A 3 -12.92 -1.72 4.87
C LEU A 3 -11.88 -1.89 3.74
N VAL A 4 -12.27 -1.51 2.53
CA VAL A 4 -11.44 -1.58 1.32
C VAL A 4 -10.28 -0.59 1.43
N VAL A 5 -9.09 -0.98 0.95
CA VAL A 5 -7.92 -0.11 0.80
C VAL A 5 -7.98 0.55 -0.58
N THR A 6 -7.86 1.88 -0.64
CA THR A 6 -7.88 2.65 -1.90
C THR A 6 -6.47 3.00 -2.36
N VAL A 7 -6.34 3.48 -3.60
CA VAL A 7 -5.05 3.94 -4.15
C VAL A 7 -4.53 5.15 -3.38
N GLU A 8 -5.39 6.07 -2.95
CA GLU A 8 -4.99 7.23 -2.13
C GLU A 8 -4.43 6.80 -0.78
N MET A 9 -5.04 5.79 -0.15
CA MET A 9 -4.52 5.20 1.09
C MET A 9 -3.14 4.58 0.89
N VAL A 10 -2.93 3.87 -0.22
CA VAL A 10 -1.60 3.33 -0.58
C VAL A 10 -0.59 4.47 -0.73
N ALA A 11 -0.94 5.55 -1.43
CA ALA A 11 -0.05 6.69 -1.63
C ALA A 11 0.30 7.40 -0.31
N ALA A 12 -0.68 7.61 0.57
CA ALA A 12 -0.46 8.21 1.90
C ALA A 12 0.45 7.34 2.78
N ALA A 13 0.20 6.03 2.81
CA ALA A 13 1.03 5.10 3.55
C ALA A 13 2.44 4.98 2.96
N ALA A 14 2.58 5.01 1.63
CA ALA A 14 3.88 5.04 0.97
C ALA A 14 4.67 6.30 1.32
N ALA A 15 4.03 7.47 1.41
CA ALA A 15 4.70 8.69 1.86
C ALA A 15 5.19 8.59 3.33
N ARG A 16 4.41 7.93 4.20
CA ARG A 16 4.83 7.65 5.59
C ARG A 16 6.01 6.69 5.64
N ALA A 17 5.99 5.63 4.84
CA ALA A 17 7.08 4.66 4.75
C ALA A 17 8.36 5.29 4.18
N GLU A 18 8.23 6.17 3.19
CA GLU A 18 9.35 6.92 2.59
C GLU A 18 10.03 7.82 3.64
N ALA A 19 9.25 8.47 4.50
CA ALA A 19 9.78 9.24 5.63
C ALA A 19 10.54 8.39 6.68
N GLN A 20 10.33 7.07 6.68
CA GLN A 20 11.04 6.10 7.53
C GLN A 20 12.21 5.41 6.80
N GLY A 21 12.49 5.80 5.55
CA GLY A 21 13.56 5.24 4.73
C GLY A 21 13.18 3.99 3.93
N GLU A 22 11.89 3.65 3.85
CA GLU A 22 11.40 2.52 3.06
C GLU A 22 10.77 3.00 1.74
N ASP A 23 11.39 2.66 0.62
CA ASP A 23 10.90 2.99 -0.72
C ASP A 23 9.98 1.89 -1.25
N LEU A 24 8.68 2.05 -1.02
CA LEU A 24 7.65 1.11 -1.48
C LEU A 24 7.47 1.08 -3.01
N LYS A 25 7.95 2.08 -3.76
CA LYS A 25 7.81 2.13 -5.23
C LYS A 25 8.67 1.06 -5.91
N ARG A 26 9.73 0.59 -5.23
CA ARG A 26 10.65 -0.44 -5.73
C ARG A 26 10.27 -1.86 -5.28
N ARG A 27 9.11 -2.01 -4.64
CA ARG A 27 8.65 -3.28 -4.07
C ARG A 27 7.55 -3.90 -4.92
N THR A 28 7.25 -5.17 -4.65
CA THR A 28 6.14 -5.86 -5.31
C THR A 28 4.78 -5.42 -4.71
N PRO A 29 3.67 -5.50 -5.47
CA PRO A 29 2.34 -5.20 -4.93
C PRO A 29 2.00 -5.97 -3.65
N HIS A 30 2.45 -7.21 -3.55
CA HIS A 30 2.24 -8.06 -2.37
C HIS A 30 3.02 -7.59 -1.14
N TYR A 31 4.25 -7.10 -1.33
CA TYR A 31 5.03 -6.51 -0.25
C TYR A 31 4.37 -5.23 0.25
N VAL A 32 3.96 -4.35 -0.67
CA VAL A 32 3.24 -3.12 -0.32
C VAL A 32 1.95 -3.44 0.44
N ALA A 33 1.15 -4.40 -0.05
CA ALA A 33 -0.07 -4.84 0.63
C ALA A 33 0.19 -5.40 2.04
N GLN A 34 1.22 -6.24 2.20
CA GLN A 34 1.61 -6.75 3.51
C GLN A 34 2.03 -5.61 4.43
N HIS A 35 2.79 -4.64 3.90
CA HIS A 35 3.24 -3.49 4.66
C HIS A 35 2.07 -2.66 5.19
N LEU A 36 1.08 -2.42 4.34
CA LEU A 36 -0.15 -1.71 4.67
C LEU A 36 -0.95 -2.42 5.76
N VAL A 37 -1.25 -3.71 5.59
CA VAL A 37 -2.18 -4.40 6.51
C VAL A 37 -1.55 -4.78 7.85
N VAL A 38 -0.22 -4.79 7.95
CA VAL A 38 0.51 -5.12 9.18
C VAL A 38 0.98 -3.86 9.92
N TRP A 39 1.66 -2.94 9.23
CA TRP A 39 2.40 -1.86 9.89
C TRP A 39 1.74 -0.49 9.76
N ASP A 40 1.01 -0.22 8.67
CA ASP A 40 0.37 1.08 8.48
C ASP A 40 -0.85 1.26 9.42
N PRO A 41 -0.91 2.34 10.23
CA PRO A 41 -1.96 2.51 11.24
C PRO A 41 -3.36 2.65 10.64
N GLU A 42 -3.50 3.16 9.42
CA GLU A 42 -4.80 3.39 8.78
C GLU A 42 -5.28 2.16 8.00
N CYS A 43 -4.35 1.33 7.53
CA CYS A 43 -4.62 0.13 6.76
C CYS A 43 -4.54 -1.17 7.57
N ARG A 44 -4.09 -1.13 8.83
CA ARG A 44 -3.93 -2.32 9.66
C ARG A 44 -5.23 -3.12 9.77
N GLY A 45 -5.13 -4.42 9.48
CA GLY A 45 -6.27 -5.35 9.55
C GLY A 45 -7.31 -5.19 8.44
N ARG A 46 -7.08 -4.32 7.45
CA ARG A 46 -7.94 -4.20 6.27
C ARG A 46 -7.75 -5.36 5.31
N ASP A 47 -8.65 -5.47 4.35
CA ASP A 47 -8.66 -6.55 3.38
C ASP A 47 -7.39 -6.59 2.53
N TYR A 48 -6.66 -7.70 2.64
CA TYR A 48 -5.39 -7.89 1.95
C TYR A 48 -5.55 -7.93 0.42
N THR A 49 -6.60 -8.58 -0.09
CA THR A 49 -6.83 -8.67 -1.53
C THR A 49 -7.09 -7.28 -2.12
N ALA A 50 -7.90 -6.46 -1.47
CA ALA A 50 -8.11 -5.06 -1.83
C ALA A 50 -6.81 -4.25 -1.77
N ALA A 51 -5.98 -4.47 -0.73
CA ALA A 51 -4.68 -3.82 -0.61
C ALA A 51 -3.74 -4.19 -1.77
N VAL A 52 -3.72 -5.45 -2.21
CA VAL A 52 -2.92 -5.90 -3.38
C VAL A 52 -3.42 -5.22 -4.66
N SER A 53 -4.73 -5.18 -4.88
CA SER A 53 -5.31 -4.51 -6.06
C SER A 53 -4.97 -3.02 -6.08
N ALA A 54 -5.13 -2.33 -4.96
CA ALA A 54 -4.78 -0.91 -4.84
C ALA A 54 -3.27 -0.66 -5.02
N ALA A 55 -2.43 -1.49 -4.41
CA ALA A 55 -0.98 -1.41 -4.56
C ALA A 55 -0.51 -1.62 -6.00
N ARG A 56 -1.11 -2.57 -6.72
CA ARG A 56 -0.82 -2.80 -8.14
C ARG A 56 -1.20 -1.59 -9.00
N LEU A 57 -2.38 -1.01 -8.78
CA LEU A 57 -2.83 0.18 -9.50
C LEU A 57 -1.93 1.39 -9.22
N TRP A 58 -1.51 1.56 -7.97
CA TRP A 58 -0.58 2.61 -7.58
C TRP A 58 0.79 2.44 -8.25
N LEU A 59 1.39 1.24 -8.20
CA LEU A 59 2.69 0.97 -8.81
C LEU A 59 2.71 1.16 -10.33
N LYS A 60 1.60 0.83 -11.01
CA LYS A 60 1.46 1.07 -12.46
C LYS A 60 1.61 2.56 -12.83
N GLY A 61 1.31 3.48 -11.92
CA GLY A 61 1.53 4.92 -12.13
C GLY A 61 3.01 5.32 -12.20
N PHE A 62 3.93 4.41 -11.87
CA PHE A 62 5.39 4.63 -11.87
C PHE A 62 6.14 3.77 -12.90
N GLU A 63 5.43 2.87 -13.60
CA GLU A 63 5.99 2.14 -14.73
C GLU A 63 6.06 3.11 -15.92
N ALA A 64 7.28 3.51 -16.29
CA ALA A 64 7.59 4.38 -17.44
C ALA A 64 7.54 3.63 -18.76
#